data_AF-A0A672LAH6-F1
#
_entry.id   AF-A0A672LAH6-F1
#
_cell.length_a   1.000
_cell.length_b   1.000
_cell.length_c   1.000
_cell.angle_alpha   90.00
_cell.angle_beta   90.00
_cell.angle_gamma   90.00
#
_symmetry.space_group_name_H-M   'P 1'
#
loop_
_entity.id
_entity.type
_entity.pdbx_description
1 polymer ?
#
loop_
_entity_poly.entity_id
_entity_poly.type
_entity_poly.pdbx_seq_one_letter_code
_entity_poly.pdbx_strand_id
1 'polypeptide(L)'
;MRPPMRPPPQRTFVNEDRYVKAKHTTVYPSAEQLDAVQKMVSNVECALKSVSDWLNEKESSAADAGRFLKPSNGSPQSKLRGVLRVGLVAKGLLLKGDMELELVLLSRDMPTSSLLRLISGKLSEFIKDVTEEKYVITPSIQDAAIIVTSPKEPILKLSIHLTSPVVREQVKKEASGGFALQQKWNQ
;
A
#
# COMPACT_ATOMS: atom_id res chain seq x y z
N MET A 1 -50.86 -53.54 -4.10
CA MET A 1 -50.65 -52.20 -3.50
C MET A 1 -49.18 -51.83 -3.65
N ARG A 2 -48.82 -50.78 -4.40
CA ARG A 2 -47.42 -50.33 -4.51
C ARG A 2 -47.06 -49.49 -3.27
N PRO A 3 -45.86 -49.63 -2.68
CA PRO A 3 -45.48 -48.87 -1.51
C PRO A 3 -45.32 -47.37 -1.84
N PRO A 4 -45.60 -46.45 -0.90
CA PRO A 4 -45.42 -45.02 -1.13
C PRO A 4 -43.93 -44.69 -1.31
N MET A 5 -43.60 -43.99 -2.40
CA MET A 5 -42.25 -43.49 -2.67
C MET A 5 -41.86 -42.49 -1.57
N ARG A 6 -40.79 -42.83 -0.83
CA ARG A 6 -40.17 -41.93 0.14
C ARG A 6 -39.52 -40.78 -0.65
N PRO A 7 -39.81 -39.49 -0.34
CA PRO A 7 -39.18 -38.37 -1.02
C PRO A 7 -37.64 -38.49 -0.91
N PRO A 8 -36.88 -38.13 -1.96
CA PRO A 8 -35.43 -38.12 -1.88
C PRO A 8 -35.00 -37.17 -0.74
N PRO A 9 -33.97 -37.52 0.06
CA PRO A 9 -33.49 -36.66 1.11
C PRO A 9 -33.12 -35.31 0.51
N GLN A 10 -33.76 -34.24 0.99
CA GLN A 10 -33.43 -32.89 0.55
C GLN A 10 -31.96 -32.64 0.86
N ARG A 11 -31.18 -32.32 -0.18
CA ARG A 11 -29.76 -32.00 -0.08
C ARG A 11 -29.58 -30.77 0.80
N THR A 12 -29.33 -30.98 2.08
CA THR A 12 -29.08 -29.94 3.11
C THR A 12 -27.99 -28.97 2.68
N PHE A 13 -26.96 -29.46 1.98
CA PHE A 13 -25.87 -28.66 1.41
C PHE A 13 -26.33 -27.51 0.49
N VAL A 14 -27.44 -27.66 -0.24
CA VAL A 14 -27.93 -26.61 -1.17
C VAL A 14 -28.60 -25.45 -0.41
N ASN A 15 -29.22 -25.75 0.73
CA ASN A 15 -29.82 -24.72 1.59
C ASN A 15 -28.74 -23.97 2.38
N GLU A 16 -27.70 -24.68 2.83
CA GLU A 16 -26.53 -24.07 3.48
C GLU A 16 -25.76 -23.17 2.52
N ASP A 17 -25.51 -23.60 1.28
CA ASP A 17 -24.85 -22.77 0.25
C ASP A 17 -25.66 -21.50 -0.06
N ARG A 18 -26.99 -21.59 -0.14
CA ARG A 18 -27.85 -20.40 -0.30
C ARG A 18 -27.73 -19.45 0.89
N TYR A 19 -27.68 -19.98 2.12
CA TYR A 19 -27.55 -19.16 3.33
C TYR A 19 -26.16 -18.50 3.44
N VAL A 20 -25.10 -19.24 3.16
CA VAL A 20 -23.73 -18.74 3.12
C VAL A 20 -23.60 -17.67 2.06
N LYS A 21 -24.15 -17.86 0.86
CA LYS A 21 -24.17 -16.84 -0.19
C LYS A 21 -24.94 -15.58 0.23
N ALA A 22 -26.09 -15.72 0.88
CA ALA A 22 -26.85 -14.57 1.38
C ALA A 22 -26.07 -13.78 2.45
N LYS A 23 -25.42 -14.47 3.38
CA LYS A 23 -24.53 -13.85 4.38
C LYS A 23 -23.30 -13.22 3.72
N HIS A 24 -22.68 -13.92 2.77
CA HIS A 24 -21.53 -13.43 2.01
C HIS A 24 -21.88 -12.13 1.27
N THR A 25 -23.01 -12.08 0.55
CA THR A 25 -23.47 -10.85 -0.12
C THR A 25 -23.76 -9.72 0.86
N THR A 26 -24.14 -10.02 2.10
CA THR A 26 -24.39 -8.99 3.13
C THR A 26 -23.10 -8.33 3.62
N VAL A 27 -22.01 -9.12 3.74
CA VAL A 27 -20.72 -8.65 4.25
C VAL A 27 -19.76 -8.21 3.15
N TYR A 28 -20.02 -8.58 1.89
CA TYR A 28 -19.19 -8.19 0.76
C TYR A 28 -19.37 -6.69 0.44
N PRO A 29 -18.30 -5.97 0.09
CA PRO A 29 -18.39 -4.56 -0.28
C PRO A 29 -19.25 -4.36 -1.54
N SER A 30 -19.89 -3.19 -1.68
CA SER A 30 -20.59 -2.87 -2.91
C SER A 30 -19.62 -2.68 -4.09
N ALA A 31 -20.10 -2.88 -5.32
CA ALA A 31 -19.27 -2.67 -6.51
C ALA A 31 -18.73 -1.22 -6.58
N GLU A 32 -19.53 -0.24 -6.14
CA GLU A 32 -19.12 1.17 -6.04
C GLU A 32 -17.97 1.38 -5.04
N GLN A 33 -18.00 0.69 -3.89
CA GLN A 33 -16.92 0.76 -2.91
C GLN A 33 -15.62 0.18 -3.47
N LEU A 34 -15.70 -0.97 -4.16
CA LEU A 34 -14.52 -1.59 -4.77
C LEU A 34 -13.92 -0.72 -5.88
N ASP A 35 -14.76 -0.11 -6.71
CA ASP A 35 -14.33 0.84 -7.74
C ASP A 35 -13.67 2.07 -7.13
N ALA A 36 -14.23 2.64 -6.06
CA ALA A 36 -13.63 3.74 -5.32
C ALA A 36 -12.26 3.38 -4.72
N VAL A 37 -12.14 2.20 -4.11
CA VAL A 37 -10.86 1.67 -3.59
C VAL A 37 -9.83 1.52 -4.70
N GLN A 38 -10.21 0.90 -5.82
CA GLN A 38 -9.32 0.70 -6.95
C GLN A 38 -8.87 2.03 -7.58
N LYS A 39 -9.78 2.99 -7.73
CA LYS A 39 -9.47 4.34 -8.20
C LYS A 39 -8.49 5.04 -7.27
N MET A 40 -8.78 5.08 -5.97
CA MET A 40 -7.89 5.70 -4.99
C MET A 40 -6.48 5.09 -5.00
N VAL A 41 -6.38 3.75 -4.97
CA VAL A 41 -5.09 3.05 -5.02
C VAL A 41 -4.36 3.37 -6.33
N SER A 42 -5.04 3.32 -7.47
CA SER A 42 -4.43 3.60 -8.78
C SER A 42 -3.95 5.05 -8.91
N ASN A 43 -4.73 6.01 -8.40
CA ASN A 43 -4.38 7.44 -8.42
C ASN A 43 -3.15 7.70 -7.56
N VAL A 44 -3.11 7.14 -6.35
CA VAL A 44 -1.97 7.28 -5.43
C VAL A 44 -0.73 6.56 -5.96
N GLU A 45 -0.87 5.38 -6.56
CA GLU A 45 0.24 4.67 -7.21
C GLU A 45 0.82 5.46 -8.37
N CYS A 46 -0.04 6.06 -9.21
CA CYS A 46 0.38 6.92 -10.30
C CYS A 46 1.12 8.17 -9.77
N ALA A 47 0.57 8.82 -8.75
CA ALA A 47 1.23 9.97 -8.13
C ALA A 47 2.57 9.60 -7.47
N LEU A 48 2.66 8.45 -6.79
CA LEU A 48 3.91 7.94 -6.22
C LEU A 48 4.94 7.60 -7.30
N LYS A 49 4.49 7.11 -8.46
CA LYS A 49 5.36 6.90 -9.63
C LYS A 49 5.95 8.23 -10.10
N SER A 50 5.14 9.28 -10.23
CA SER A 50 5.62 10.63 -10.57
C SER A 50 6.58 11.21 -9.52
N VAL A 51 6.32 10.99 -8.23
CA VAL A 51 7.26 11.34 -7.14
C VAL A 51 8.59 10.60 -7.30
N SER A 52 8.53 9.31 -7.64
CA SER A 52 9.72 8.50 -7.88
C SER A 52 10.53 8.99 -9.08
N ASP A 53 9.86 9.31 -10.19
CA ASP A 53 10.52 9.79 -11.40
C ASP A 53 11.19 11.15 -11.14
N TRP A 54 10.50 12.07 -10.46
CA TRP A 54 11.07 13.36 -10.04
C TRP A 54 12.28 13.20 -9.10
N LEU A 55 12.22 12.26 -8.16
CA LEU A 55 13.32 11.99 -7.24
C LEU A 55 14.53 11.40 -7.98
N ASN A 56 14.30 10.56 -9.00
CA ASN A 56 15.32 9.97 -9.83
C ASN A 56 16.01 11.02 -10.74
N GLU A 57 15.24 11.94 -11.34
CA GLU A 57 15.80 13.05 -12.13
C GLU A 57 16.71 13.98 -11.31
N LYS A 58 16.34 14.22 -10.05
CA LYS A 58 17.13 15.04 -9.14
C LYS A 58 18.46 14.39 -8.75
N GLU A 59 18.52 13.06 -8.75
CA GLU A 59 19.74 12.31 -8.45
C GLU A 59 20.60 12.09 -9.70
N SER A 60 19.99 11.90 -10.87
CA SER A 60 20.72 11.82 -12.14
C SER A 60 21.39 13.13 -12.54
N SER A 61 20.76 14.28 -12.28
CA SER A 61 21.34 15.59 -12.53
C SER A 61 22.57 15.91 -11.64
N ALA A 62 22.71 15.24 -10.49
CA ALA A 62 23.91 15.34 -9.66
C ALA A 62 25.05 14.39 -10.10
N ALA A 63 24.72 13.31 -10.84
CA ALA A 63 25.67 12.29 -11.28
C ALA A 63 26.22 12.52 -12.71
N ASP A 64 25.66 13.47 -13.46
CA ASP A 64 25.99 13.72 -14.87
C ASP A 64 27.31 14.50 -15.10
N ALA A 65 28.00 14.94 -14.04
CA ALA A 65 29.34 15.54 -14.17
C ALA A 65 30.47 14.51 -14.39
N GLY A 66 30.16 13.20 -14.50
CA GLY A 66 31.20 12.16 -14.40
C GLY A 66 31.09 10.93 -15.31
N ARG A 67 30.12 10.79 -16.22
CA ARG A 67 30.05 9.54 -17.04
C ARG A 67 29.39 9.71 -18.41
N PHE A 68 30.12 10.37 -19.31
CA PHE A 68 30.06 10.04 -20.74
C PHE A 68 30.55 8.59 -20.90
N LEU A 69 29.90 7.80 -21.76
CA LEU A 69 30.14 6.36 -22.05
C LEU A 69 29.32 5.35 -21.21
N LYS A 70 28.08 5.05 -21.66
CA LYS A 70 27.65 3.73 -22.20
C LYS A 70 26.10 3.64 -22.25
N PRO A 71 25.47 3.37 -23.42
CA PRO A 71 24.07 2.98 -23.47
C PRO A 71 24.00 1.49 -23.11
N SER A 72 23.96 1.16 -21.83
CA SER A 72 23.75 -0.22 -21.39
C SER A 72 22.37 -0.36 -20.75
N ASN A 73 21.61 -1.26 -21.35
CA ASN A 73 20.33 -1.85 -20.96
C ASN A 73 20.33 -2.36 -19.49
N GLY A 74 20.27 -1.45 -18.52
CA GLY A 74 20.25 -1.77 -17.09
C GLY A 74 19.59 -0.63 -16.32
N SER A 75 18.43 -0.93 -15.75
CA SER A 75 17.50 -0.03 -15.05
C SER A 75 18.14 1.22 -14.39
N PRO A 76 17.55 2.43 -14.58
CA PRO A 76 17.92 3.58 -13.76
C PRO A 76 17.82 3.17 -12.30
N GLN A 77 18.87 3.46 -11.53
CA GLN A 77 18.91 3.07 -10.13
C GLN A 77 18.01 3.99 -9.29
N SER A 78 16.68 3.92 -9.51
CA SER A 78 15.70 4.76 -8.82
C SER A 78 15.79 4.55 -7.30
N LYS A 79 15.87 5.67 -6.57
CA LYS A 79 15.89 5.74 -5.11
C LYS A 79 14.71 5.02 -4.46
N LEU A 80 13.57 5.01 -5.16
CA LEU A 80 12.39 4.22 -4.83
C LEU A 80 12.35 2.97 -5.71
N ARG A 81 12.29 1.80 -5.07
CA ARG A 81 12.29 0.50 -5.74
C ARG A 81 10.92 0.14 -6.30
N GLY A 82 9.85 0.59 -5.63
CA GLY A 82 8.48 0.35 -6.05
C GLY A 82 7.46 0.50 -4.93
N VAL A 83 6.18 0.44 -5.33
CA VAL A 83 5.02 0.43 -4.44
C VAL A 83 4.46 -0.99 -4.41
N LEU A 84 4.13 -1.48 -3.22
CA LEU A 84 3.50 -2.78 -3.02
C LEU A 84 2.16 -2.59 -2.35
N ARG A 85 1.15 -3.26 -2.89
CA ARG A 85 -0.15 -3.41 -2.22
C ARG A 85 -0.03 -4.45 -1.12
N VAL A 86 -0.49 -4.12 0.08
CA VAL A 86 -0.51 -5.04 1.23
C VAL A 86 -1.90 -5.04 1.90
N GLY A 87 -2.03 -5.74 3.03
CA GLY A 87 -3.27 -5.75 3.81
C GLY A 87 -4.45 -6.43 3.10
N LEU A 88 -5.65 -5.92 3.36
CA LEU A 88 -6.92 -6.46 2.83
C LEU A 88 -7.04 -6.31 1.32
N VAL A 89 -6.48 -5.22 0.78
CA VAL A 89 -6.48 -4.92 -0.66
C VAL A 89 -5.76 -5.99 -1.46
N ALA A 90 -4.58 -6.42 -0.98
CA ALA A 90 -3.79 -7.45 -1.64
C ALA A 90 -4.40 -8.85 -1.54
N LYS A 91 -5.12 -9.11 -0.44
CA LYS A 91 -5.73 -10.42 -0.18
C LYS A 91 -7.14 -10.57 -0.75
N GLY A 92 -7.75 -9.48 -1.24
CA GLY A 92 -9.14 -9.47 -1.68
C GLY A 92 -10.12 -9.77 -0.55
N LEU A 93 -9.78 -9.39 0.69
CA LEU A 93 -10.56 -9.67 1.91
C LEU A 93 -11.26 -8.44 2.46
N LEU A 94 -11.49 -7.42 1.62
CA LEU A 94 -12.24 -6.23 2.01
C LEU A 94 -13.69 -6.64 2.32
N LEU A 95 -14.20 -6.20 3.48
CA LEU A 95 -15.60 -6.31 3.84
C LEU A 95 -16.30 -4.95 3.74
N LYS A 96 -17.63 -4.99 3.77
CA LYS A 96 -18.47 -3.80 3.76
C LYS A 96 -18.15 -2.94 4.98
N GLY A 97 -17.62 -1.74 4.73
CA GLY A 97 -17.20 -0.81 5.77
C GLY A 97 -15.70 -0.81 6.07
N ASP A 98 -14.94 -1.75 5.50
CA ASP A 98 -13.47 -1.73 5.58
C ASP A 98 -12.92 -0.68 4.62
N MET A 99 -12.79 0.53 5.13
CA MET A 99 -12.31 1.69 4.39
C MET A 99 -10.84 2.00 4.67
N GLU A 100 -10.14 1.10 5.37
CA GLU A 100 -8.71 1.22 5.66
C GLU A 100 -7.91 0.37 4.67
N LEU A 101 -7.01 1.04 3.96
CA LEU A 101 -6.20 0.49 2.88
C LEU A 101 -4.73 0.69 3.23
N GLU A 102 -3.87 -0.23 2.79
CA GLU A 102 -2.45 -0.20 3.11
C GLU A 102 -1.58 -0.41 1.86
N LEU A 103 -0.57 0.44 1.72
CA LEU A 103 0.49 0.32 0.72
C LEU A 103 1.85 0.38 1.41
N VAL A 104 2.84 -0.27 0.80
CA VAL A 104 4.24 -0.21 1.22
C VAL A 104 5.06 0.41 0.10
N LEU A 105 5.74 1.51 0.41
CA LEU A 105 6.71 2.12 -0.47
C LEU A 105 8.11 1.60 -0.10
N LEU A 106 8.76 0.93 -1.05
CA LEU A 106 10.14 0.46 -0.89
C LEU A 106 11.13 1.53 -1.34
N SER A 107 11.96 2.00 -0.42
CA SER A 107 13.15 2.80 -0.74
C SER A 107 14.42 1.93 -0.71
N ARG A 108 15.44 2.33 -1.48
CA ARG A 108 16.77 1.73 -1.40
C ARG A 108 17.43 2.11 -0.07
N ASP A 109 17.50 3.42 0.17
CA ASP A 109 18.12 3.99 1.37
C ASP A 109 17.17 4.01 2.56
N MET A 110 17.73 4.22 3.75
CA MET A 110 16.98 4.33 4.99
C MET A 110 15.94 5.46 4.90
N PRO A 111 14.63 5.16 5.09
CA PRO A 111 13.61 6.19 5.03
C PRO A 111 13.87 7.20 6.14
N THR A 112 14.30 8.39 5.76
CA THR A 112 14.58 9.49 6.70
C THR A 112 13.31 10.33 6.85
N SER A 113 13.10 10.94 8.01
CA SER A 113 11.97 11.86 8.25
C SER A 113 11.88 12.99 7.22
N SER A 114 13.03 13.43 6.70
CA SER A 114 13.16 14.40 5.59
C SER A 114 12.54 13.88 4.29
N LEU A 115 12.78 12.61 3.95
CA LEU A 115 12.27 11.98 2.74
C LEU A 115 10.75 11.82 2.82
N LEU A 116 10.22 11.46 3.99
CA LEU A 116 8.78 11.34 4.21
C LEU A 116 8.07 12.69 4.03
N ARG A 117 8.62 13.77 4.60
CA ARG A 117 8.08 15.13 4.38
C ARG A 117 8.16 15.56 2.92
N LEU A 118 9.27 15.25 2.25
CA LEU A 118 9.45 15.56 0.83
C LEU A 118 8.43 14.83 -0.04
N ILE A 119 8.28 13.51 0.16
CA ILE A 119 7.29 12.70 -0.55
C ILE A 119 5.89 13.19 -0.24
N SER A 120 5.57 13.50 1.02
CA SER A 120 4.24 14.02 1.40
C SER A 120 3.92 15.35 0.69
N GLY A 121 4.88 16.27 0.60
CA GLY A 121 4.69 17.54 -0.11
C GLY A 121 4.49 17.33 -1.61
N LYS A 122 5.35 16.52 -2.24
CA LYS A 122 5.26 16.21 -3.67
C LYS A 122 4.05 15.38 -4.04
N LEU A 123 3.67 14.43 -3.20
CA LEU A 123 2.44 13.65 -3.37
C LEU A 123 1.22 14.58 -3.40
N SER A 124 1.19 15.64 -2.59
CA SER A 124 0.12 16.64 -2.63
C SER A 124 0.07 17.47 -3.91
N GLU A 125 1.19 17.64 -4.60
CA GLU A 125 1.25 18.31 -5.90
C GLU A 125 0.78 17.35 -6.99
N PHE A 126 1.42 16.17 -7.08
CA PHE A 126 1.12 15.20 -8.15
C PHE A 126 -0.30 14.61 -8.07
N ILE A 127 -0.87 14.45 -6.86
CA ILE A 127 -2.26 13.98 -6.75
C ILE A 127 -3.23 14.99 -7.38
N LYS A 128 -2.96 16.29 -7.32
CA LYS A 128 -3.79 17.32 -7.97
C LYS A 128 -3.67 17.25 -9.50
N ASP A 129 -2.50 16.86 -10.00
CA ASP A 129 -2.27 16.70 -11.44
C ASP A 129 -2.90 15.43 -11.99
N VAL A 130 -2.89 14.34 -11.22
CA VAL A 130 -3.49 13.05 -11.60
C VAL A 130 -5.01 13.06 -11.42
N THR A 131 -5.51 13.77 -10.41
CA THR A 131 -6.93 13.83 -10.08
C THR A 131 -7.36 15.20 -9.56
N GLU A 132 -8.54 15.66 -10.00
CA GLU A 132 -9.19 16.85 -9.43
C GLU A 132 -9.77 16.62 -8.02
N GLU A 133 -9.61 15.40 -7.48
CA GLU A 133 -10.15 15.03 -6.18
C GLU A 133 -9.31 15.61 -5.04
N LYS A 134 -9.99 16.17 -4.03
CA LYS A 134 -9.35 16.75 -2.86
C LYS A 134 -8.96 15.65 -1.87
N TYR A 135 -7.75 15.14 -1.93
CA TYR A 135 -7.23 14.23 -0.91
C TYR A 135 -6.55 14.98 0.23
N VAL A 136 -6.77 14.54 1.48
CA VAL A 136 -6.08 15.06 2.67
C VAL A 136 -4.87 14.18 2.95
N ILE A 137 -3.67 14.74 2.82
CA ILE A 137 -2.40 14.02 2.99
C ILE A 137 -1.77 14.44 4.31
N THR A 138 -1.62 13.48 5.22
CA THR A 138 -1.05 13.68 6.56
C THR A 138 0.20 12.83 6.74
N PRO A 139 1.39 13.41 6.87
CA PRO A 139 2.61 12.67 7.16
C PRO A 139 2.68 12.27 8.65
N SER A 140 2.80 10.98 8.96
CA SER A 140 3.11 10.45 10.30
C SER A 140 4.58 10.03 10.37
N ILE A 141 5.38 10.77 11.13
CA ILE A 141 6.81 10.48 11.31
C ILE A 141 7.01 9.27 12.24
N GLN A 142 6.11 9.09 13.24
CA GLN A 142 6.20 8.00 14.23
C GLN A 142 6.02 6.63 13.58
N ASP A 143 5.05 6.53 12.66
CA ASP A 143 4.73 5.27 11.98
C ASP A 143 5.50 5.10 10.67
N ALA A 144 6.41 6.03 10.35
CA ALA A 144 7.06 6.16 9.05
C ALA A 144 6.07 6.01 7.88
N ALA A 145 4.90 6.62 8.02
CA ALA A 145 3.78 6.44 7.11
C ALA A 145 3.20 7.76 6.62
N ILE A 146 2.61 7.76 5.43
CA ILE A 146 1.84 8.87 4.88
C ILE A 146 0.39 8.41 4.79
N ILE A 147 -0.50 9.12 5.48
CA ILE A 147 -1.93 8.81 5.53
C ILE A 147 -2.64 9.70 4.52
N VAL A 148 -3.27 9.09 3.51
CA VAL A 148 -4.08 9.77 2.51
C VAL A 148 -5.54 9.47 2.80
N THR A 149 -6.33 10.51 3.08
CA THR A 149 -7.77 10.37 3.37
C THR A 149 -8.60 11.03 2.27
N SER A 150 -9.57 10.31 1.73
CA SER A 150 -10.55 10.84 0.79
C SER A 150 -11.75 11.41 1.54
N PRO A 151 -12.17 12.66 1.28
CA PRO A 151 -13.37 13.26 1.87
C PRO A 151 -14.65 12.91 1.10
N LYS A 152 -14.56 12.19 -0.03
CA LYS A 152 -15.75 11.71 -0.76
C LYS A 152 -16.33 10.50 -0.03
N GLU A 153 -17.66 10.38 0.02
CA GLU A 153 -18.28 9.14 0.48
C GLU A 153 -18.11 8.04 -0.58
N PRO A 154 -17.57 6.86 -0.22
CA PRO A 154 -17.19 6.45 1.13
C PRO A 154 -15.80 6.97 1.57
N ILE A 155 -15.67 7.35 2.85
CA ILE A 155 -14.43 7.91 3.41
C ILE A 155 -13.35 6.83 3.45
N LEU A 156 -12.47 6.83 2.45
CA LEU A 156 -11.35 5.91 2.35
C LEU A 156 -10.09 6.49 2.98
N LYS A 157 -9.39 5.65 3.74
CA LYS A 157 -8.13 5.98 4.41
C LYS A 157 -7.05 5.03 3.91
N LEU A 158 -6.02 5.56 3.27
CA LEU A 158 -4.90 4.82 2.72
C LEU A 158 -3.62 5.16 3.48
N SER A 159 -3.03 4.17 4.15
CA SER A 159 -1.77 4.29 4.86
C SER A 159 -0.62 3.79 3.99
N ILE A 160 0.34 4.66 3.69
CA ILE A 160 1.51 4.35 2.86
C ILE A 160 2.72 4.25 3.76
N HIS A 161 3.18 3.04 4.05
CA HIS A 161 4.34 2.79 4.92
C HIS A 161 5.64 2.84 4.11
N LEU A 162 6.59 3.65 4.55
CA LEU A 162 7.91 3.70 3.94
C LEU A 162 8.81 2.67 4.63
N THR A 163 9.40 1.76 3.85
CA THR A 163 10.34 0.77 4.37
C THR A 163 11.51 0.56 3.42
N SER A 164 12.64 0.16 3.97
CA SER A 164 13.83 -0.24 3.19
C SER A 164 14.25 -1.64 3.62
N PRO A 165 14.78 -2.47 2.69
CA PRO A 165 15.40 -3.75 3.04
C PRO A 165 16.47 -3.63 4.13
N VAL A 166 17.17 -2.48 4.18
CA VAL A 166 18.20 -2.18 5.18
C VAL A 166 17.63 -2.10 6.59
N VAL A 167 16.43 -1.52 6.74
CA VAL A 167 15.70 -1.48 8.01
C VAL A 167 15.27 -2.88 8.44
N ARG A 168 14.86 -3.72 7.49
CA ARG A 168 14.52 -5.13 7.76
C ARG A 168 15.74 -5.93 8.25
N GLU A 169 16.93 -5.62 7.74
CA GLU A 169 18.18 -6.23 8.21
C GLU A 169 18.58 -5.74 9.60
N GLN A 170 18.41 -4.45 9.91
CA GLN A 170 18.68 -3.89 11.24
C GLN A 170 17.72 -4.44 12.31
N VAL A 171 16.40 -4.47 12.03
CA VAL A 171 15.42 -5.03 12.96
C VAL A 171 15.63 -6.54 13.16
N LYS A 172 16.06 -7.29 12.13
CA LYS A 172 16.46 -8.70 12.31
C LYS A 172 17.72 -8.85 13.15
N LYS A 173 18.68 -7.93 13.03
CA LYS A 173 19.93 -7.93 13.79
C LYS A 173 19.71 -7.55 15.26
N GLU A 174 18.72 -6.69 15.53
CA GLU A 174 18.26 -6.36 16.88
C GLU A 174 17.42 -7.48 17.50
N ALA A 175 16.60 -8.17 16.72
CA ALA A 175 15.83 -9.33 17.19
C ALA A 175 16.68 -10.58 17.46
N SER A 176 17.85 -10.72 16.83
CA SER A 176 18.82 -11.79 17.12
C SER A 176 19.92 -11.37 18.11
N GLY A 177 19.89 -10.13 18.62
CA GLY A 177 20.91 -9.55 19.48
C GLY A 177 20.36 -9.10 20.83
N GLY A 178 19.73 -10.01 21.57
CA GLY A 178 19.49 -9.79 23.00
C GLY A 178 20.82 -9.59 23.72
N PHE A 179 20.96 -8.47 24.44
CA PHE A 179 22.08 -8.07 25.30
C PHE A 179 23.40 -7.64 24.62
N ALA A 180 23.48 -6.45 24.03
CA ALA A 180 24.78 -5.75 23.90
C ALA A 180 24.76 -4.21 23.72
N LEU A 181 23.64 -3.49 23.91
CA LEU A 181 23.58 -2.04 23.61
C LEU A 181 23.19 -1.15 24.80
N GLN A 182 23.69 -1.46 26.01
CA GLN A 182 23.63 -0.51 27.14
C GLN A 182 24.98 0.19 27.44
N GLN A 183 26.05 -0.05 26.66
CA GLN A 183 27.40 0.44 26.99
C GLN A 183 28.01 1.43 25.98
N LYS A 184 27.27 1.91 24.98
CA LYS A 184 27.82 2.83 23.96
C LYS A 184 27.04 4.14 23.76
N TRP A 185 26.30 4.56 24.77
CA TRP A 185 25.63 5.87 24.80
C TRP A 185 26.22 6.85 25.83
N ASN A 186 27.36 6.52 26.44
CA ASN A 186 27.99 7.38 27.46
C ASN A 186 29.53 7.40 27.34
N GLN A 187 30.02 7.79 26.16
CA GLN A 187 31.38 8.28 25.99
C GLN A 187 31.38 9.46 25.02
#